data_AF-Q6BTY9-F1
#
_entry.id   AF-Q6BTY9-F1
#
_cell.length_a   1.000
_cell.length_b   1.000
_cell.length_c   1.000
_cell.angle_alpha   90.00
_cell.angle_beta   90.00
_cell.angle_gamma   90.00
#
_symmetry.space_group_name_H-M   'P 1'
#
loop_
_entity.id
_entity.type
_entity.pdbx_description
1 polymer ?
#
loop_
_entity_poly.entity_id
_entity_poly.type
_entity_poly.pdbx_seq_one_letter_code
_entity_poly.pdbx_strand_id
1 'polypeptide(L)'
;MTKYAKELVSNKQLNSFVEAFYKQSDSKPPAEGDKYANYFAPEATLIMGANSANGLDEIRQLRQNIWASVSKRHHVVHNVAAVNDTDILLNGHVDYVLNDGSSSTKSWAAYIEFESPAQEKMKYYRVYI
;
A
#
# COMPACT_ATOMS: atom_id res chain seq x y z
N MET A 1 -13.56 -2.11 10.84
CA MET A 1 -13.14 -0.71 11.07
C MET A 1 -11.67 -0.73 11.45
N THR A 2 -10.84 0.05 10.77
CA THR A 2 -9.40 0.16 11.06
C THR A 2 -9.19 0.83 12.41
N LYS A 3 -8.27 0.28 13.21
CA LYS A 3 -7.89 0.81 14.53
C LYS A 3 -6.64 1.68 14.37
N TYR A 4 -6.75 2.94 14.73
CA TYR A 4 -5.60 3.83 14.79
C TYR A 4 -5.11 3.90 16.23
N ALA A 5 -3.79 3.93 16.42
CA ALA A 5 -3.18 4.26 17.69
C ALA A 5 -3.68 5.64 18.17
N LYS A 6 -3.73 5.83 19.49
CA LYS A 6 -4.47 6.93 20.14
C LYS A 6 -4.06 8.31 19.59
N GLU A 7 -2.77 8.50 19.35
CA GLU A 7 -2.16 9.71 18.81
C GLU A 7 -2.53 9.99 17.35
N LEU A 8 -2.94 8.96 16.58
CA LEU A 8 -3.31 9.08 15.18
C LEU A 8 -4.81 9.21 14.94
N VAL A 9 -5.66 8.97 15.95
CA VAL A 9 -7.13 8.97 15.79
C VAL A 9 -7.66 10.27 15.19
N SER A 10 -7.07 11.41 15.53
CA SER A 10 -7.45 12.73 15.02
C SER A 10 -6.77 13.11 13.70
N ASN A 11 -5.80 12.34 13.21
CA ASN A 11 -5.08 12.61 11.97
C ASN A 11 -5.93 12.21 10.76
N LYS A 12 -6.85 13.09 10.38
CA LYS A 12 -7.76 12.87 9.24
C LYS A 12 -7.03 12.69 7.92
N GLN A 13 -5.92 13.40 7.73
CA GLN A 13 -5.12 13.32 6.50
C GLN A 13 -4.55 11.92 6.32
N LEU A 14 -3.93 11.36 7.35
CA LEU A 14 -3.40 10.00 7.33
C LEU A 14 -4.52 8.97 7.10
N ASN A 15 -5.65 9.13 7.79
CA ASN A 15 -6.76 8.19 7.67
C ASN A 15 -7.29 8.16 6.22
N SER A 16 -7.46 9.33 5.60
CA SER A 16 -7.86 9.45 4.20
C SER A 16 -6.78 8.94 3.24
N PHE A 17 -5.51 9.16 3.54
CA PHE A 17 -4.40 8.60 2.75
C PHE A 17 -4.46 7.06 2.74
N VAL A 18 -4.53 6.42 3.92
CA VAL A 18 -4.56 4.96 4.05
C VAL A 18 -5.76 4.37 3.31
N GLU A 19 -6.95 4.93 3.51
CA GLU A 19 -8.16 4.47 2.83
C GLU A 19 -8.04 4.60 1.30
N ALA A 20 -7.63 5.78 0.82
CA ALA A 20 -7.53 6.04 -0.61
C ALA A 20 -6.43 5.19 -1.27
N PHE A 21 -5.28 5.03 -0.60
CA PHE A 21 -4.17 4.22 -1.09
C PHE A 21 -4.57 2.76 -1.27
N TYR A 22 -5.20 2.14 -0.27
CA TYR A 22 -5.61 0.74 -0.37
C TYR A 22 -6.77 0.54 -1.34
N LYS A 23 -7.71 1.48 -1.43
CA LYS A 23 -8.76 1.47 -2.45
C LYS A 23 -8.16 1.53 -3.87
N GLN A 24 -7.18 2.41 -4.08
CA GLN A 24 -6.48 2.47 -5.35
C GLN A 24 -5.72 1.17 -5.60
N SER A 25 -5.00 0.65 -4.60
CA SER A 25 -4.29 -0.63 -4.65
C SER A 25 -5.22 -1.77 -5.10
N ASP A 26 -6.42 -1.86 -4.55
CA ASP A 26 -7.42 -2.89 -4.87
C ASP A 26 -8.03 -2.82 -6.27
N SER A 27 -7.71 -1.77 -7.03
CA SER A 27 -8.13 -1.64 -8.42
C SER A 27 -7.07 -2.21 -9.36
N LYS A 28 -7.49 -2.93 -10.41
CA LYS A 28 -6.58 -3.40 -11.45
C LYS A 28 -5.91 -2.19 -12.14
N PRO A 29 -4.58 -2.17 -12.30
CA PRO A 29 -3.90 -1.02 -12.92
C PRO A 29 -4.29 -0.89 -14.40
N PRO A 30 -4.45 0.36 -14.90
CA PRO A 30 -4.56 0.60 -16.34
C PRO A 30 -3.21 0.35 -17.03
N ALA A 31 -3.22 0.24 -18.37
CA ALA A 31 -1.99 0.11 -19.16
C ALA A 31 -1.07 1.33 -19.01
N GLU A 32 -1.65 2.53 -18.93
CA GLU A 32 -0.96 3.81 -18.81
C GLU A 32 -1.63 4.71 -17.77
N GLY A 33 -0.88 5.68 -17.23
CA GLY A 33 -1.44 6.70 -16.32
C GLY A 33 -1.88 6.16 -14.96
N ASP A 34 -1.21 5.11 -14.47
CA ASP A 34 -1.58 4.48 -13.21
C ASP A 34 -1.43 5.43 -12.00
N LYS A 35 -2.58 5.85 -11.45
CA LYS A 35 -2.69 6.75 -10.30
C LYS A 35 -2.12 6.15 -9.00
N TYR A 36 -1.88 4.85 -8.91
CA TYR A 36 -1.22 4.27 -7.73
C TYR A 36 0.19 4.79 -7.52
N ALA A 37 0.93 5.01 -8.61
CA ALA A 37 2.26 5.61 -8.55
C ALA A 37 2.24 7.03 -7.95
N ASN A 38 1.08 7.72 -7.99
CA ASN A 38 0.95 9.06 -7.40
C ASN A 38 0.96 9.07 -5.87
N TYR A 39 0.95 7.91 -5.20
CA TYR A 39 1.14 7.84 -3.75
C TYR A 39 2.63 7.77 -3.35
N PHE A 40 3.52 7.68 -4.33
CA PHE A 40 4.96 7.54 -4.13
C PHE A 40 5.70 8.81 -4.56
N ALA A 41 6.82 9.06 -3.88
CA ALA A 41 7.85 10.00 -4.29
C ALA A 41 8.48 9.56 -5.64
N PRO A 42 9.06 10.49 -6.43
CA PRO A 42 9.73 10.15 -7.69
C PRO A 42 10.77 9.04 -7.57
N GLU A 43 11.57 9.07 -6.51
CA GLU A 43 12.66 8.12 -6.21
C GLU A 43 12.28 7.12 -5.09
N ALA A 44 10.98 6.86 -4.91
CA ALA A 44 10.54 5.99 -3.82
C ALA A 44 11.03 4.55 -4.00
N THR A 45 11.29 3.88 -2.89
CA THR A 45 11.55 2.44 -2.86
C THR A 45 10.33 1.67 -2.36
N LEU A 46 9.88 0.70 -3.14
CA LEU A 46 8.88 -0.28 -2.75
C LEU A 46 9.52 -1.66 -2.64
N ILE A 47 9.33 -2.34 -1.51
CA ILE A 47 9.74 -3.73 -1.35
C ILE A 47 8.57 -4.57 -0.84
N MET A 48 8.26 -5.66 -1.55
CA MET A 48 7.15 -6.56 -1.25
C MET A 48 7.65 -8.01 -1.24
N GLY A 49 7.84 -8.57 -0.04
CA GLY A 49 8.49 -9.86 0.12
C GLY A 49 9.93 -9.84 -0.42
N ALA A 50 10.20 -10.62 -1.47
CA ALA A 50 11.50 -10.68 -2.16
C ALA A 50 11.62 -9.71 -3.34
N ASN A 51 10.52 -9.08 -3.79
CA ASN A 51 10.52 -8.18 -4.93
C ASN A 51 10.79 -6.74 -4.48
N SER A 52 11.63 -6.01 -5.21
CA SER A 52 11.85 -4.58 -5.00
C SER A 52 11.65 -3.78 -6.29
N ALA A 53 11.31 -2.51 -6.13
CA ALA A 53 11.17 -1.52 -7.19
C ALA A 53 11.66 -0.16 -6.67
N ASN A 54 12.44 0.55 -7.49
CA ASN A 54 12.95 1.88 -7.21
C ASN A 54 12.47 2.86 -8.29
N GLY A 55 11.84 3.93 -7.84
CA GLY A 55 11.25 4.93 -8.70
C GLY A 55 9.92 4.51 -9.32
N LEU A 56 9.22 5.49 -9.89
CA LEU A 56 7.81 5.32 -10.30
C LEU A 56 7.60 4.29 -11.40
N ASP A 57 8.54 4.16 -12.33
CA ASP A 57 8.40 3.23 -13.48
C ASP A 57 8.53 1.77 -13.04
N GLU A 58 9.50 1.45 -12.19
CA GLU A 58 9.62 0.12 -11.61
C GLU A 58 8.43 -0.21 -10.71
N ILE A 59 7.91 0.76 -9.95
CA ILE A 59 6.72 0.58 -9.11
C ILE A 59 5.48 0.24 -9.97
N ARG A 60 5.29 0.94 -11.09
CA ARG A 60 4.20 0.64 -12.03
C ARG A 60 4.36 -0.78 -12.61
N GLN A 61 5.57 -1.13 -13.04
CA GLN A 61 5.83 -2.46 -13.60
C GLN A 61 5.61 -3.57 -12.56
N LEU A 62 6.13 -3.41 -11.34
CA LEU A 62 5.91 -4.34 -10.24
C LEU A 62 4.42 -4.53 -9.97
N ARG A 63 3.65 -3.43 -9.97
CA ARG A 63 2.20 -3.51 -9.78
C ARG A 63 1.50 -4.26 -10.91
N GLN A 64 1.86 -4.03 -12.16
CA GLN A 64 1.32 -4.79 -13.29
C GLN A 64 1.63 -6.29 -13.14
N ASN A 65 2.86 -6.64 -12.75
CA ASN A 65 3.28 -8.02 -12.54
C ASN A 65 2.48 -8.70 -11.43
N ILE A 66 2.24 -8.00 -10.31
CA ILE A 66 1.40 -8.52 -9.20
C ILE A 66 -0.03 -8.79 -9.69
N TRP A 67 -0.59 -7.90 -10.52
CA TRP A 67 -1.94 -8.05 -11.05
C TRP A 67 -2.06 -9.04 -12.22
N ALA A 68 -0.96 -9.55 -12.76
CA ALA A 68 -0.98 -10.47 -13.90
C ALA A 68 -1.72 -11.78 -13.59
N SER A 69 -1.67 -12.25 -12.35
CA SER A 69 -2.37 -13.48 -11.89
C SER A 69 -3.62 -13.21 -11.06
N VAL A 70 -3.95 -11.94 -10.77
CA VAL A 70 -5.03 -11.54 -9.86
C VAL A 70 -6.23 -11.01 -10.64
N SER A 71 -7.41 -11.55 -10.35
CA SER A 71 -8.68 -11.08 -10.92
C SER A 71 -9.37 -10.08 -10.00
N LYS A 72 -9.35 -10.32 -8.69
CA LYS A 72 -9.87 -9.39 -7.66
C LYS A 72 -8.93 -9.34 -6.46
N ARG A 73 -8.87 -8.16 -5.83
CA ARG A 73 -8.07 -7.92 -4.63
C ARG A 73 -8.86 -7.05 -3.66
N HIS A 74 -8.78 -7.36 -2.38
CA HIS A 74 -9.35 -6.52 -1.33
C HIS A 74 -8.44 -6.46 -0.11
N HIS A 75 -7.89 -5.29 0.21
CA HIS A 75 -7.13 -5.07 1.43
C HIS A 75 -8.03 -4.65 2.58
N VAL A 76 -7.81 -5.25 3.75
CA VAL A 76 -8.42 -4.84 5.01
C VAL A 76 -7.31 -4.46 5.98
N VAL A 77 -7.19 -3.15 6.24
CA VAL A 77 -6.24 -2.63 7.24
C VAL A 77 -6.84 -2.77 8.63
N HIS A 78 -6.14 -3.47 9.52
CA HIS A 78 -6.57 -3.72 10.89
C HIS A 78 -6.08 -2.66 11.85
N ASN A 79 -4.78 -2.40 11.88
CA ASN A 79 -4.16 -1.48 12.83
C ASN A 79 -3.18 -0.55 12.12
N VAL A 80 -3.07 0.68 12.62
CA VAL A 80 -2.10 1.70 12.19
C VAL A 80 -1.50 2.34 13.44
N ALA A 81 -0.17 2.43 13.51
CA ALA A 81 0.57 3.00 14.63
C ALA A 81 1.70 3.91 14.12
N ALA A 82 1.98 4.99 14.86
CA ALA A 82 3.11 5.85 14.54
C ALA A 82 4.42 5.17 14.98
N VAL A 83 5.45 5.30 14.15
CA VAL A 83 6.84 5.01 14.53
C VAL A 83 7.51 6.31 14.97
N ASN A 84 7.30 7.37 14.21
CA ASN A 84 7.72 8.74 14.49
C ASN A 84 6.75 9.71 13.79
N ASP A 85 7.12 10.99 13.66
CA ASP A 85 6.25 12.03 13.09
C ASP A 85 5.89 11.80 11.61
N THR A 86 6.74 11.10 10.85
CA THR A 86 6.50 10.80 9.44
C THR A 86 6.04 9.37 9.25
N ASP A 87 6.60 8.41 9.98
CA ASP A 87 6.57 7.01 9.60
C ASP A 87 5.53 6.22 10.38
N ILE A 88 4.94 5.21 9.74
CA ILE A 88 3.93 4.36 10.35
C ILE A 88 4.20 2.88 10.14
N LEU A 89 3.70 2.08 11.09
CA LEU A 89 3.50 0.66 10.94
C LEU A 89 2.02 0.38 10.80
N LEU A 90 1.69 -0.59 9.96
CA LEU A 90 0.33 -1.08 9.84
C LEU A 90 0.30 -2.57 9.55
N ASN A 91 -0.83 -3.20 9.83
CA ASN A 91 -1.06 -4.59 9.49
C ASN A 91 -2.50 -4.84 9.04
N GLY A 92 -2.70 -5.98 8.41
CA GLY A 92 -3.97 -6.32 7.80
C GLY A 92 -4.01 -7.73 7.25
N HIS A 93 -5.04 -7.97 6.45
CA HIS A 93 -5.04 -9.06 5.49
C HIS A 93 -5.42 -8.54 4.12
N VAL A 94 -5.17 -9.36 3.11
CA VAL A 94 -5.59 -9.13 1.74
C VAL A 94 -6.25 -10.39 1.22
N ASP A 95 -7.43 -10.23 0.67
CA ASP A 95 -8.16 -11.28 -0.03
C ASP A 95 -7.85 -11.18 -1.52
N TYR A 96 -7.58 -12.33 -2.12
CA TYR A 96 -7.34 -12.48 -3.55
C TYR A 96 -8.36 -13.44 -4.14
N VAL A 97 -8.82 -13.09 -5.34
CA VAL A 97 -9.33 -14.06 -6.32
C VAL A 97 -8.33 -14.06 -7.47
N LEU A 98 -7.84 -15.24 -7.84
CA LEU A 98 -6.90 -15.41 -8.95
C LEU A 98 -7.65 -15.58 -10.28
N ASN A 99 -6.93 -15.52 -11.39
CA ASN A 99 -7.52 -15.68 -12.72
C ASN A 99 -8.09 -17.09 -12.97
N ASP A 100 -7.62 -18.10 -12.24
CA ASP A 100 -8.14 -19.48 -12.28
C ASP A 100 -9.40 -19.67 -11.41
N GLY A 101 -9.87 -18.61 -10.73
CA GLY A 101 -11.03 -18.63 -9.85
C GLY A 101 -10.72 -19.08 -8.42
N SER A 102 -9.50 -19.53 -8.12
CA SER A 102 -9.10 -19.85 -6.75
C SER A 102 -9.07 -18.58 -5.89
N SER A 103 -9.29 -18.75 -4.59
CA SER A 103 -9.31 -17.64 -3.62
C SER A 103 -8.31 -17.92 -2.49
N SER A 104 -7.68 -16.86 -1.99
CA SER A 104 -6.75 -16.95 -0.86
C SER A 104 -6.77 -15.67 -0.04
N THR A 105 -6.53 -15.81 1.27
CA THR A 105 -6.35 -14.68 2.19
C THR A 105 -4.94 -14.73 2.75
N LYS A 106 -4.24 -13.60 2.73
CA LYS A 106 -2.89 -13.48 3.31
C LYS A 106 -2.86 -12.37 4.35
N SER A 107 -2.32 -12.67 5.53
CA SER A 107 -1.98 -11.64 6.51
C SER A 107 -0.71 -10.90 6.07
N TRP A 108 -0.62 -9.63 6.41
CA TRP A 108 0.55 -8.82 6.10
C TRP A 108 0.78 -7.75 7.17
N ALA A 109 2.02 -7.29 7.25
CA ALA A 109 2.41 -6.07 7.93
C ALA A 109 3.16 -5.17 6.95
N ALA A 110 3.16 -3.87 7.20
CA ALA A 110 3.90 -2.94 6.37
C ALA A 110 4.44 -1.77 7.18
N TYR A 111 5.55 -1.23 6.69
CA TYR A 111 6.18 -0.02 7.16
C TYR A 111 6.17 1.01 6.03
N ILE A 112 5.72 2.22 6.33
CA ILE A 112 5.68 3.34 5.39
C ILE A 112 6.52 4.48 5.97
N GLU A 113 7.43 5.00 5.16
CA GLU A 113 8.05 6.32 5.40
C GLU A 113 7.52 7.33 4.40
N PHE A 114 7.09 8.48 4.91
CA PHE A 114 6.63 9.58 4.10
C PHE A 114 7.76 10.59 3.83
N GLU A 115 7.65 11.35 2.74
CA GLU A 115 8.61 12.43 2.42
C GLU A 115 8.57 13.56 3.45
N SER A 116 7.42 13.79 4.08
CA SER A 116 7.21 14.85 5.05
C SER A 116 6.09 14.50 6.03
N PRO A 117 5.96 15.26 7.15
CA PRO A 117 4.85 15.09 8.09
C PRO A 117 3.46 15.36 7.49
N ALA A 118 3.38 15.97 6.31
CA ALA A 118 2.11 16.12 5.59
C ALA A 118 1.54 14.78 5.08
N GLN A 119 2.36 13.72 5.03
CA GLN A 119 1.95 12.35 4.72
C GLN A 119 1.23 12.22 3.36
N GLU A 120 1.71 12.94 2.35
CA GLU A 120 1.12 12.96 1.01
C GLU A 120 1.74 11.95 0.05
N LYS A 121 3.02 11.63 0.27
CA LYS A 121 3.86 10.79 -0.60
C LYS A 121 4.75 9.88 0.22
N MET A 122 4.80 8.62 -0.16
CA MET A 122 5.71 7.64 0.42
C MET A 122 7.06 7.69 -0.28
N LYS A 123 8.14 7.86 0.46
CA LYS A 123 9.51 7.66 -0.05
C LYS A 123 9.97 6.21 0.12
N TYR A 124 9.39 5.48 1.07
CA TYR A 124 9.71 4.08 1.32
C TYR A 124 8.46 3.30 1.73
N TYR A 125 8.26 2.13 1.14
CA TYR A 125 7.17 1.23 1.50
C TYR A 125 7.63 -0.23 1.50
N ARG A 126 7.61 -0.87 2.68
CA ARG A 126 8.01 -2.26 2.85
C ARG A 126 6.82 -3.09 3.31
N VAL A 127 6.53 -4.17 2.60
CA VAL A 127 5.48 -5.14 2.94
C VAL A 127 6.10 -6.48 3.32
N TYR A 128 5.64 -7.01 4.45
CA TYR A 128 5.93 -8.33 4.99
C TYR A 128 4.67 -9.19 4.83
N ILE A 129 4.76 -10.27 4.05
CA ILE A 129 3.66 -11.16 3.68
C ILE A 129 4.08 -12.62 3.82
#